data_AF-A0A2S8GPW3-F1
#
_entry.id   AF-A0A2S8GPW3-F1
#
_cell.length_a   1.000
_cell.length_b   1.000
_cell.length_c   1.000
_cell.angle_alpha   90.00
_cell.angle_beta   90.00
_cell.angle_gamma   90.00
#
_symmetry.space_group_name_H-M   'P 1'
#
loop_
_entity.id
_entity.type
_entity.pdbx_description
1 polymer ?
#
loop_
_entity_poly.entity_id
_entity_poly.type
_entity_poly.pdbx_seq_one_letter_code
_entity_poly.pdbx_strand_id
1 'polypeptide(L)'
;MNRSAIFIGVAAVVLLIVLVGYGQQESESERVARIEAMSDADKLALRSKLERFESLPTGEKERLIALNEELEKQPDGEELRNVMHRYYDWLKTINSGQRLELQKASLEERMELIKEIVADQERKRFTEWTFSFMKGIKRKELDAIHDWIVGDWLVREKERVLANEELAYEYRPWLRGQGNRTEAIPEKDHVYFLWFNMSFINEIPEIMPSDEDFEELKSRLDEDTRRKLEAEPERQRGVLEAMMRAAIFSKYHRREEDAELQKFYLTLDEKRKAELALLSPERYDEELRAEYRREKGKQFFGKRPPGPPPWARDRDGRRGDGRGPGDRGPGGRGPDGRGGPDRGGRGPDRRPGGMERDERGMRRPMPAERITPPMPMNETSDPTPETPEKDGD
;
A
#
# COMPACT_ATOMS: atom_id res chain seq x y z
N MET A 1 6.50 -13.97 -25.61
CA MET A 1 6.81 -14.57 -24.29
C MET A 1 5.50 -15.01 -23.66
N ASN A 2 5.36 -16.32 -23.46
CA ASN A 2 4.09 -17.03 -23.39
C ASN A 2 3.43 -16.90 -22.02
N ARG A 3 2.29 -16.22 -21.95
CA ARG A 3 1.42 -16.14 -20.75
C ARG A 3 0.49 -17.34 -20.56
N SER A 4 0.57 -18.33 -21.46
CA SER A 4 -0.31 -19.51 -21.48
C SER A 4 0.16 -20.67 -20.61
N ALA A 5 1.30 -20.55 -19.91
CA ALA A 5 1.87 -21.63 -19.11
C ALA A 5 1.45 -21.64 -17.62
N ILE A 6 0.76 -20.60 -17.14
CA ILE A 6 0.33 -20.49 -15.73
C ILE A 6 -1.13 -20.96 -15.54
N PHE A 7 -1.94 -21.03 -16.61
CA PHE A 7 -3.35 -21.45 -16.52
C PHE A 7 -3.57 -22.97 -16.61
N ILE A 8 -2.56 -23.74 -17.02
CA ILE A 8 -2.68 -25.22 -17.14
C ILE A 8 -2.57 -25.91 -15.76
N GLY A 9 -2.04 -25.24 -14.74
CA GLY A 9 -1.93 -25.79 -13.38
C GLY A 9 -3.21 -25.71 -12.53
N VAL A 10 -4.19 -24.90 -12.93
CA VAL A 10 -5.43 -24.69 -12.15
C VAL A 10 -6.56 -25.63 -12.61
N ALA A 11 -6.56 -26.04 -13.88
CA ALA A 11 -7.57 -26.96 -14.42
C ALA A 11 -7.41 -28.41 -13.91
N ALA A 12 -6.18 -28.85 -13.60
CA ALA A 12 -5.93 -30.21 -13.08
C ALA A 12 -6.35 -30.38 -11.61
N VAL A 13 -6.33 -29.30 -10.82
CA VAL A 13 -6.74 -29.35 -9.41
C VAL A 13 -8.26 -29.43 -9.28
N VAL A 14 -9.02 -28.81 -10.20
CA VAL A 14 -10.50 -28.87 -10.20
C VAL A 14 -11.03 -30.19 -10.73
N LEU A 15 -10.31 -30.90 -11.62
CA LEU A 15 -10.79 -32.17 -12.16
C LEU A 15 -10.70 -33.35 -11.17
N LEU A 16 -9.91 -33.23 -10.09
CA LEU A 16 -9.91 -34.18 -8.98
C LEU A 16 -10.95 -33.85 -7.90
N ILE A 17 -11.56 -32.66 -7.94
CA ILE A 17 -12.48 -32.16 -6.91
C ILE A 17 -13.93 -32.62 -7.13
N VAL A 18 -14.30 -33.05 -8.34
CA VAL A 18 -15.64 -33.66 -8.60
C VAL A 18 -15.69 -35.15 -8.20
N LEU A 19 -14.56 -35.81 -7.92
CA LEU A 19 -14.48 -37.28 -7.84
C LEU A 19 -14.49 -37.88 -6.42
N VAL A 20 -14.59 -37.05 -5.38
CA VAL A 20 -14.75 -37.51 -3.98
C VAL A 20 -16.15 -37.17 -3.43
N GLY A 21 -17.01 -36.52 -4.24
CA GLY A 21 -18.37 -36.10 -3.88
C GLY A 21 -19.50 -37.07 -4.26
N TYR A 22 -19.24 -38.11 -5.05
CA TYR A 22 -20.26 -39.14 -5.30
C TYR A 22 -20.28 -40.15 -4.15
N GLY A 23 -21.26 -40.03 -3.26
CA GLY A 23 -21.58 -40.99 -2.19
C GLY A 23 -22.04 -42.38 -2.67
N GLN A 24 -21.58 -42.82 -3.83
CA GLN A 24 -21.61 -44.23 -4.23
C GLN A 24 -20.25 -44.84 -3.90
N GLN A 25 -20.29 -45.97 -3.23
CA GLN A 25 -19.16 -46.78 -2.83
C GLN A 25 -18.41 -47.25 -4.07
N GLU A 26 -17.57 -46.36 -4.61
CA GLU A 26 -16.82 -46.56 -5.84
C GLU A 26 -16.03 -47.86 -5.71
N SER A 27 -16.31 -48.79 -6.61
CA SER A 27 -15.76 -50.13 -6.53
C SER A 27 -14.24 -50.09 -6.68
N GLU A 28 -13.53 -51.08 -6.14
CA GLU A 28 -12.07 -51.12 -6.22
C GLU A 28 -11.57 -51.01 -7.68
N SER A 29 -12.29 -51.62 -8.61
CA SER A 29 -12.01 -51.52 -10.05
C SER A 29 -12.20 -50.11 -10.62
N GLU A 30 -13.20 -49.35 -10.15
CA GLU A 30 -13.42 -47.96 -10.60
C GLU A 30 -12.30 -47.03 -10.08
N ARG A 31 -11.85 -47.25 -8.84
CA ARG A 31 -10.72 -46.50 -8.26
C ARG A 31 -9.43 -46.74 -9.03
N VAL A 32 -9.14 -47.99 -9.38
CA VAL A 32 -7.97 -48.37 -10.18
C VAL A 32 -8.04 -47.74 -11.57
N ALA A 33 -9.16 -47.90 -12.28
CA ALA A 33 -9.35 -47.31 -13.60
C ALA A 33 -9.20 -45.79 -13.59
N ARG A 34 -9.68 -45.12 -12.53
CA ARG A 34 -9.51 -43.69 -12.34
C ARG A 34 -8.04 -43.31 -12.14
N ILE A 35 -7.31 -44.01 -11.27
CA ILE A 35 -5.88 -43.75 -11.06
C ILE A 35 -5.11 -43.99 -12.35
N GLU A 36 -5.45 -45.02 -13.13
CA GLU A 36 -4.84 -45.29 -14.43
C GLU A 36 -5.09 -44.18 -15.44
N ALA A 37 -6.29 -43.59 -15.44
CA ALA A 37 -6.68 -42.48 -16.30
C ALA A 37 -6.05 -41.12 -15.89
N MET A 38 -5.46 -41.00 -14.69
CA MET A 38 -4.77 -39.78 -14.27
C MET A 38 -3.50 -39.52 -15.11
N SER A 39 -3.18 -38.23 -15.30
CA SER A 39 -1.92 -37.83 -15.92
C SER A 39 -0.72 -38.26 -15.09
N ASP A 40 0.46 -38.37 -15.69
CA ASP A 40 1.68 -38.72 -14.95
C ASP A 40 2.01 -37.69 -13.84
N ALA A 41 1.70 -36.41 -14.09
CA ALA A 41 1.86 -35.35 -13.10
C ALA A 41 0.93 -35.54 -11.90
N ASP A 42 -0.33 -35.92 -12.15
CA ASP A 42 -1.32 -36.18 -11.10
C ASP A 42 -0.99 -37.45 -10.31
N LYS A 43 -0.53 -38.51 -10.99
CA LYS A 43 -0.03 -39.74 -10.35
C LYS A 43 1.16 -39.45 -9.44
N LEU A 44 2.11 -38.62 -9.88
CA LEU A 44 3.25 -38.21 -9.07
C LEU A 44 2.79 -37.38 -7.85
N ALA A 45 1.87 -36.45 -8.04
CA ALA A 45 1.31 -35.66 -6.95
C ALA A 45 0.55 -36.53 -5.94
N LEU A 46 -0.19 -37.54 -6.41
CA LEU A 46 -0.90 -38.51 -5.57
C LEU A 46 0.07 -39.36 -4.75
N ARG A 47 1.15 -39.89 -5.38
CA ARG A 47 2.21 -40.63 -4.66
C ARG A 47 2.86 -39.77 -3.57
N SER A 48 3.23 -38.52 -3.87
CA SER A 48 3.81 -37.61 -2.87
C SER A 48 2.84 -37.30 -1.72
N LYS A 49 1.53 -37.26 -1.97
CA LYS A 49 0.52 -37.11 -0.91
C LYS A 49 0.43 -38.38 -0.05
N LEU A 50 0.41 -39.56 -0.69
CA LEU A 50 0.39 -40.84 0.01
C LEU A 50 1.63 -41.03 0.87
N GLU A 51 2.83 -40.80 0.34
CA GLU A 51 4.09 -40.89 1.10
C GLU A 51 4.08 -39.96 2.33
N ARG A 52 3.58 -38.72 2.17
CA ARG A 52 3.43 -37.79 3.30
C ARG A 52 2.44 -38.32 4.34
N PHE A 53 1.30 -38.85 3.91
CA PHE A 53 0.33 -39.45 4.82
C PHE A 53 0.92 -40.67 5.54
N GLU A 54 1.63 -41.54 4.82
CA GLU A 54 2.32 -42.72 5.35
C GLU A 54 3.47 -42.36 6.29
N SER A 55 4.08 -41.19 6.16
CA SER A 55 5.11 -40.70 7.09
C SER A 55 4.55 -40.18 8.42
N LEU A 56 3.22 -39.98 8.53
CA LEU A 56 2.60 -39.49 9.77
C LEU A 56 2.65 -40.55 10.89
N PRO A 57 2.74 -40.13 12.17
CA PRO A 57 2.55 -41.04 13.29
C PRO A 57 1.18 -41.73 13.23
N THR A 58 1.10 -42.99 13.70
CA THR A 58 -0.12 -43.80 13.62
C THR A 58 -1.35 -43.09 14.19
N GLY A 59 -1.23 -42.45 15.36
CA GLY A 59 -2.35 -41.73 15.96
C GLY A 59 -2.85 -40.55 15.13
N GLU A 60 -1.96 -39.87 14.39
CA GLU A 60 -2.39 -38.77 13.50
C GLU A 60 -3.03 -39.31 12.22
N LYS A 61 -2.56 -40.45 11.69
CA LYS A 61 -3.24 -41.14 10.58
C LYS A 61 -4.66 -41.55 10.94
N GLU A 62 -4.81 -42.21 12.09
CA GLU A 62 -6.11 -42.66 12.61
C GLU A 62 -7.05 -41.46 12.82
N ARG A 63 -6.54 -40.37 13.40
CA ARG A 63 -7.30 -39.12 13.55
C ARG A 63 -7.77 -38.55 12.20
N LEU A 64 -6.92 -38.51 11.19
CA LEU A 64 -7.27 -38.00 9.86
C LEU A 64 -8.28 -38.90 9.13
N ILE A 65 -8.16 -40.23 9.29
CA ILE A 65 -9.13 -41.19 8.77
C ILE A 65 -10.49 -40.97 9.44
N ALA A 66 -10.52 -40.89 10.77
CA ALA A 66 -11.75 -40.64 11.53
C ALA A 66 -12.41 -39.30 11.13
N LEU A 67 -11.62 -38.25 10.95
CA LEU A 67 -12.12 -36.95 10.46
C LEU A 67 -12.74 -37.07 9.06
N ASN A 68 -12.10 -37.82 8.14
CA ASN A 68 -12.66 -38.03 6.80
C ASN A 68 -13.98 -38.81 6.87
N GLU A 69 -14.06 -39.86 7.68
CA GLU A 69 -15.29 -40.62 7.88
C GLU A 69 -16.40 -39.77 8.52
N GLU A 70 -16.05 -38.87 9.43
CA GLU A 70 -17.01 -37.94 10.03
C GLU A 70 -17.55 -36.97 8.97
N LEU A 71 -16.69 -36.40 8.13
CA LEU A 71 -17.09 -35.54 7.01
C LEU A 71 -17.99 -36.26 6.00
N GLU A 72 -17.71 -37.52 5.69
CA GLU A 72 -18.54 -38.33 4.76
C GLU A 72 -19.94 -38.61 5.29
N LYS A 73 -20.12 -38.68 6.61
CA LYS A 73 -21.42 -38.92 7.25
C LYS A 73 -22.27 -37.64 7.37
N GLN A 74 -21.67 -36.46 7.21
CA GLN A 74 -22.40 -35.19 7.30
C GLN A 74 -23.25 -34.94 6.05
N PRO A 75 -24.51 -34.51 6.19
CA PRO A 75 -25.36 -34.13 5.05
C PRO A 75 -24.75 -33.05 4.15
N ASP A 76 -23.94 -32.15 4.72
CA ASP A 76 -23.23 -31.04 4.08
C ASP A 76 -21.72 -31.32 3.89
N GLY A 77 -21.31 -32.59 3.96
CA GLY A 77 -19.90 -33.00 3.93
C GLY A 77 -19.10 -32.53 2.71
N GLU A 78 -19.74 -32.40 1.55
CA GLU A 78 -19.10 -31.82 0.35
C GLU A 78 -18.81 -30.32 0.51
N GLU A 79 -19.76 -29.55 1.05
CA GLU A 79 -19.59 -28.12 1.28
C GLU A 79 -18.49 -27.87 2.33
N LEU A 80 -18.47 -28.64 3.42
CA LEU A 80 -17.43 -28.57 4.43
C LEU A 80 -16.03 -28.84 3.86
N ARG A 81 -15.90 -29.86 3.00
CA ARG A 81 -14.63 -30.15 2.30
C ARG A 81 -14.20 -28.98 1.41
N ASN A 82 -15.15 -28.38 0.68
CA ASN A 82 -14.88 -27.19 -0.14
C ASN A 82 -14.41 -25.99 0.73
N VAL A 83 -15.01 -25.77 1.89
CA VAL A 83 -14.57 -24.73 2.83
C VAL A 83 -13.16 -25.02 3.36
N MET A 84 -12.85 -26.25 3.75
CA MET A 84 -11.51 -26.64 4.19
C MET A 84 -10.46 -26.41 3.10
N HIS A 85 -10.79 -26.69 1.83
CA HIS A 85 -9.91 -26.42 0.70
C HIS A 85 -9.66 -24.93 0.50
N ARG A 86 -10.72 -24.11 0.47
CA ARG A 86 -10.60 -22.66 0.35
C ARG A 86 -9.80 -22.06 1.50
N TYR A 87 -10.01 -22.57 2.71
CA TYR A 87 -9.23 -22.16 3.88
C TYR A 87 -7.75 -22.53 3.73
N TYR A 88 -7.44 -23.76 3.30
CA TYR A 88 -6.06 -24.19 3.06
C TYR A 88 -5.37 -23.37 1.96
N ASP A 89 -6.07 -23.08 0.86
CA ASP A 89 -5.53 -22.25 -0.21
C ASP A 89 -5.31 -20.81 0.24
N TRP A 90 -6.24 -20.24 1.02
CA TRP A 90 -6.04 -18.95 1.65
C TRP A 90 -4.86 -18.95 2.63
N LEU A 91 -4.67 -20.00 3.44
CA LEU A 91 -3.52 -20.12 4.35
C LEU A 91 -2.18 -20.05 3.61
N LYS A 92 -2.10 -20.50 2.35
CA LYS A 92 -0.88 -20.37 1.53
C LYS A 92 -0.58 -18.93 1.13
N THR A 93 -1.57 -18.04 1.16
CA THR A 93 -1.42 -16.62 0.79
C THR A 93 -0.89 -15.75 1.92
N ILE A 94 -0.97 -16.23 3.17
CA ILE A 94 -0.57 -15.48 4.37
C ILE A 94 0.84 -15.88 4.84
N ASN A 95 1.50 -14.98 5.58
CA ASN A 95 2.88 -15.21 6.00
C ASN A 95 2.98 -16.29 7.11
N SER A 96 4.18 -16.81 7.36
CA SER A 96 4.40 -17.88 8.33
C SER A 96 4.08 -17.48 9.79
N GLY A 97 4.28 -16.20 10.15
CA GLY A 97 3.91 -15.68 11.47
C GLY A 97 2.41 -15.72 11.71
N GLN A 98 1.63 -15.18 10.77
CA GLN A 98 0.16 -15.22 10.81
C GLN A 98 -0.38 -16.66 10.86
N ARG A 99 0.22 -17.58 10.10
CA ARG A 99 -0.16 -19.01 10.17
C ARG A 99 0.07 -19.60 11.57
N LEU A 100 1.18 -19.28 12.20
CA LEU A 100 1.50 -19.77 13.55
C LEU A 100 0.55 -19.20 14.60
N GLU A 101 0.19 -17.92 14.48
CA GLU A 101 -0.80 -17.27 15.35
C GLU A 101 -2.16 -17.95 15.23
N LEU A 102 -2.65 -18.16 14.01
CA LEU A 102 -3.91 -18.88 13.76
C LEU A 102 -3.90 -20.30 14.34
N GLN A 103 -2.78 -21.02 14.22
CA GLN A 103 -2.65 -22.39 14.76
C GLN A 103 -2.73 -22.43 16.29
N LYS A 104 -2.22 -21.40 16.98
CA LYS A 104 -2.22 -21.31 18.45
C LYS A 104 -3.52 -20.77 19.04
N ALA A 105 -4.24 -19.95 18.27
CA ALA A 105 -5.48 -19.31 18.68
C ALA A 105 -6.59 -20.34 18.95
N SER A 106 -7.47 -20.01 19.91
CA SER A 106 -8.75 -20.70 20.09
C SER A 106 -9.65 -20.56 18.85
N LEU A 107 -10.79 -21.25 18.80
CA LEU A 107 -11.69 -21.15 17.66
C LEU A 107 -12.20 -19.72 17.46
N GLU A 108 -12.66 -19.08 18.54
CA GLU A 108 -13.20 -17.72 18.53
C GLU A 108 -12.12 -16.70 18.13
N GLU A 109 -10.94 -16.78 18.76
CA GLU A 109 -9.80 -15.92 18.44
C GLU A 109 -9.34 -16.09 16.99
N ARG A 110 -9.32 -17.33 16.50
CA ARG A 110 -8.94 -17.63 15.11
C ARG A 110 -9.90 -16.97 14.14
N MET A 111 -11.20 -16.94 14.43
CA MET A 111 -12.19 -16.28 13.56
C MET A 111 -11.98 -14.78 13.50
N GLU A 112 -11.68 -14.12 14.62
CA GLU A 112 -11.36 -12.69 14.64
C GLU A 112 -10.06 -12.38 13.90
N LEU A 113 -9.01 -13.18 14.09
CA LEU A 113 -7.76 -13.04 13.35
C LEU A 113 -7.96 -13.24 11.83
N ILE A 114 -8.79 -14.21 11.41
CA ILE A 114 -9.10 -14.40 9.99
C ILE A 114 -9.77 -13.15 9.42
N LYS A 115 -10.77 -12.59 10.12
CA LYS A 115 -11.46 -11.36 9.68
C LYS A 115 -10.47 -10.20 9.53
N GLU A 116 -9.59 -10.02 10.51
CA GLU A 116 -8.57 -8.96 10.47
C GLU A 116 -7.62 -9.12 9.28
N ILE A 117 -7.09 -10.33 9.07
CA ILE A 117 -6.15 -10.62 7.97
C ILE A 117 -6.84 -10.43 6.61
N VAL A 118 -8.07 -10.91 6.45
CA VAL A 118 -8.84 -10.75 5.21
C VAL A 118 -9.09 -9.27 4.93
N ALA A 119 -9.54 -8.50 5.92
CA ALA A 119 -9.75 -7.07 5.79
C ALA A 119 -8.44 -6.32 5.42
N ASP A 120 -7.30 -6.75 5.97
CA ASP A 120 -5.99 -6.19 5.61
C ASP A 120 -5.57 -6.52 4.18
N GLN A 121 -5.79 -7.76 3.73
CA GLN A 121 -5.55 -8.16 2.34
C GLN A 121 -6.42 -7.35 1.37
N GLU A 122 -7.69 -7.11 1.70
CA GLU A 122 -8.60 -6.28 0.90
C GLU A 122 -8.14 -4.83 0.83
N ARG A 123 -7.76 -4.22 1.96
CA ARG A 123 -7.19 -2.86 1.98
C ARG A 123 -5.94 -2.75 1.12
N LYS A 124 -5.04 -3.72 1.20
CA LYS A 124 -3.82 -3.77 0.37
C LYS A 124 -4.14 -3.89 -1.12
N ARG A 125 -5.01 -4.82 -1.50
CA ARG A 125 -5.46 -5.00 -2.89
C ARG A 125 -6.12 -3.72 -3.42
N PHE A 126 -6.98 -3.10 -2.62
CA PHE A 126 -7.62 -1.83 -2.98
C PHE A 126 -6.57 -0.73 -3.17
N THR A 127 -5.57 -0.65 -2.30
CA THR A 127 -4.51 0.37 -2.36
C THR A 127 -3.62 0.17 -3.59
N GLU A 128 -3.17 -1.05 -3.86
CA GLU A 128 -2.38 -1.40 -5.04
C GLU A 128 -3.14 -1.12 -6.34
N TRP A 129 -4.41 -1.52 -6.39
CA TRP A 129 -5.26 -1.26 -7.53
C TRP A 129 -5.52 0.22 -7.72
N THR A 130 -5.84 0.97 -6.65
CA THR A 130 -6.03 2.43 -6.69
C THR A 130 -4.75 3.12 -7.17
N PHE A 131 -3.57 2.70 -6.68
CA PHE A 131 -2.30 3.26 -7.15
C PHE A 131 -2.08 3.01 -8.65
N SER A 132 -2.38 1.79 -9.12
CA SER A 132 -2.31 1.44 -10.54
C SER A 132 -3.28 2.27 -11.38
N PHE A 133 -4.52 2.43 -10.91
CA PHE A 133 -5.55 3.26 -11.52
C PHE A 133 -5.07 4.71 -11.64
N MET A 134 -4.60 5.29 -10.53
CA MET A 134 -4.14 6.68 -10.44
C MET A 134 -2.95 7.00 -11.33
N LYS A 135 -2.08 6.02 -11.62
CA LYS A 135 -0.95 6.20 -12.55
C LYS A 135 -1.38 6.58 -13.98
N GLY A 136 -2.60 6.18 -14.38
CA GLY A 136 -3.16 6.49 -15.69
C GLY A 136 -3.98 7.80 -15.75
N ILE A 137 -4.23 8.44 -14.61
CA ILE A 137 -5.08 9.64 -14.54
C ILE A 137 -4.29 10.87 -14.98
N LYS A 138 -4.88 11.62 -15.91
CA LYS A 138 -4.25 12.83 -16.44
C LYS A 138 -4.37 13.97 -15.43
N ARG A 139 -3.37 14.85 -15.41
CA ARG A 139 -3.41 16.05 -14.56
C ARG A 139 -4.63 16.94 -14.82
N LYS A 140 -5.02 17.12 -16.09
CA LYS A 140 -6.20 17.90 -16.48
C LYS A 140 -7.48 17.38 -15.82
N GLU A 141 -7.57 16.07 -15.63
CA GLU A 141 -8.72 15.43 -14.98
C GLU A 141 -8.70 15.70 -13.47
N LEU A 142 -7.54 15.63 -12.81
CA LEU A 142 -7.40 16.05 -11.42
C LEU A 142 -7.71 17.54 -11.21
N ASP A 143 -7.31 18.40 -12.16
CA ASP A 143 -7.69 19.81 -12.14
C ASP A 143 -9.22 19.97 -12.25
N ALA A 144 -9.88 19.24 -13.16
CA ALA A 144 -11.34 19.28 -13.31
C ALA A 144 -12.08 18.79 -12.05
N ILE A 145 -11.59 17.72 -11.40
CA ILE A 145 -12.14 17.22 -10.14
C ILE A 145 -12.02 18.28 -9.04
N HIS A 146 -10.85 18.90 -8.90
CA HIS A 146 -10.66 19.96 -7.91
C HIS A 146 -11.56 21.17 -8.19
N ASP A 147 -11.66 21.59 -9.44
CA ASP A 147 -12.45 22.74 -9.83
C ASP A 147 -13.95 22.48 -9.60
N TRP A 148 -14.42 21.24 -9.79
CA TRP A 148 -15.76 20.81 -9.37
C TRP A 148 -15.95 20.86 -7.85
N ILE A 149 -14.98 20.32 -7.07
CA ILE A 149 -15.04 20.34 -5.60
C ILE A 149 -15.22 21.77 -5.09
N VAL A 150 -14.38 22.70 -5.55
CA VAL A 150 -14.32 24.06 -5.01
C VAL A 150 -15.38 24.97 -5.64
N GLY A 151 -15.64 24.82 -6.94
CA GLY A 151 -16.52 25.70 -7.70
C GLY A 151 -18.01 25.35 -7.57
N ASP A 152 -18.33 24.07 -7.44
CA ASP A 152 -19.72 23.61 -7.51
C ASP A 152 -20.14 22.95 -6.19
N TRP A 153 -19.46 21.86 -5.81
CA TRP A 153 -19.92 21.01 -4.72
C TRP A 153 -19.83 21.71 -3.35
N LEU A 154 -18.68 22.30 -3.00
CA LEU A 154 -18.53 23.01 -1.73
C LEU A 154 -19.38 24.27 -1.63
N VAL A 155 -19.72 24.89 -2.76
CA VAL A 155 -20.61 26.06 -2.77
C VAL A 155 -22.03 25.63 -2.36
N ARG A 156 -22.51 24.49 -2.86
CA ARG A 156 -23.79 23.89 -2.47
C ARG A 156 -23.77 23.36 -1.03
N GLU A 157 -22.68 22.71 -0.64
CA GLU A 157 -22.56 21.96 0.63
C GLU A 157 -21.96 22.76 1.79
N LYS A 158 -21.74 24.05 1.59
CA LYS A 158 -21.12 24.96 2.55
C LYS A 158 -21.74 24.86 3.94
N GLU A 159 -23.07 25.00 4.04
CA GLU A 159 -23.76 25.04 5.32
C GLU A 159 -23.64 23.71 6.08
N ARG A 160 -23.63 22.59 5.36
CA ARG A 160 -23.38 21.26 5.94
C ARG A 160 -21.95 21.15 6.49
N VAL A 161 -20.98 21.72 5.80
CA VAL A 161 -19.58 21.76 6.26
C VAL A 161 -19.44 22.60 7.53
N LEU A 162 -20.03 23.79 7.57
CA LEU A 162 -19.99 24.67 8.73
C LEU A 162 -20.75 24.08 9.94
N ALA A 163 -21.87 23.40 9.70
CA ALA A 163 -22.62 22.74 10.77
C ALA A 163 -21.81 21.66 11.51
N ASN A 164 -20.80 21.08 10.86
CA ASN A 164 -19.92 20.05 11.42
C ASN A 164 -18.58 20.60 11.95
N GLU A 165 -18.41 21.92 11.98
CA GLU A 165 -17.16 22.57 12.39
C GLU A 165 -16.72 22.19 13.81
N GLU A 166 -17.63 22.24 14.78
CA GLU A 166 -17.31 21.88 16.17
C GLU A 166 -16.92 20.41 16.31
N LEU A 167 -17.58 19.53 15.57
CA LEU A 167 -17.22 18.11 15.54
C LEU A 167 -15.82 17.92 14.96
N ALA A 168 -15.47 18.66 13.90
CA ALA A 168 -14.11 18.67 13.38
C ALA A 168 -13.08 19.09 14.44
N TYR A 169 -13.42 20.06 15.29
CA TYR A 169 -12.58 20.52 16.40
C TYR A 169 -12.44 19.49 17.52
N GLU A 170 -13.47 18.70 17.81
CA GLU A 170 -13.38 17.61 18.79
C GLU A 170 -12.36 16.55 18.35
N TYR A 171 -12.43 16.10 17.10
CA TYR A 171 -11.48 15.13 16.54
C TYR A 171 -10.10 15.75 16.28
N ARG A 172 -10.05 17.04 15.98
CA ARG A 172 -8.80 17.76 15.65
C ARG A 172 -8.75 19.13 16.34
N PRO A 173 -8.43 19.18 17.65
CA PRO A 173 -8.44 20.44 18.42
C PRO A 173 -7.52 21.54 17.88
N TRP A 174 -6.48 21.17 17.13
CA TRP A 174 -5.55 22.12 16.51
C TRP A 174 -6.18 22.97 15.40
N LEU A 175 -7.32 22.57 14.83
CA LEU A 175 -8.04 23.33 13.81
C LEU A 175 -8.65 24.61 14.40
N ARG A 176 -9.14 24.58 15.65
CA ARG A 176 -9.72 25.74 16.35
C ARG A 176 -8.75 26.92 16.47
N GLY A 177 -7.46 26.62 16.59
CA GLY A 177 -6.39 27.64 16.65
C GLY A 177 -5.89 28.13 15.29
N GLN A 178 -6.32 27.53 14.19
CA GLN A 178 -6.00 27.96 12.82
C GLN A 178 -7.02 28.97 12.30
N GLY A 179 -8.32 28.75 12.57
CA GLY A 179 -9.38 29.70 12.18
C GLY A 179 -9.22 31.10 12.80
N ASN A 180 -8.60 31.17 13.99
CA ASN A 180 -8.32 32.44 14.68
C ASN A 180 -6.97 33.11 14.29
N ARG A 181 -6.15 32.50 13.42
CA ARG A 181 -4.75 32.92 13.21
C ARG A 181 -4.51 33.90 12.07
N THR A 182 -5.54 34.34 11.36
CA THR A 182 -5.39 35.32 10.30
C THR A 182 -6.63 36.18 10.24
N GLU A 183 -6.43 37.49 10.23
CA GLU A 183 -7.38 38.46 9.71
C GLU A 183 -8.03 37.90 8.44
N ALA A 184 -9.34 37.67 8.50
CA ALA A 184 -10.23 37.31 7.39
C ALA A 184 -9.68 36.31 6.34
N ILE A 185 -9.50 35.03 6.71
CA ILE A 185 -9.49 33.98 5.68
C ILE A 185 -10.81 34.09 4.92
N PRO A 186 -10.80 34.22 3.57
CA PRO A 186 -12.03 34.21 2.79
C PRO A 186 -12.86 32.98 3.13
N GLU A 187 -14.16 33.15 3.34
CA GLU A 187 -15.05 32.08 3.81
C GLU A 187 -14.93 30.79 2.98
N LYS A 188 -14.78 30.91 1.66
CA LYS A 188 -14.55 29.78 0.75
C LYS A 188 -13.31 28.95 1.12
N ASP A 189 -12.24 29.59 1.58
CA ASP A 189 -10.97 28.94 1.90
C ASP A 189 -11.07 28.26 3.28
N HIS A 190 -11.84 28.87 4.21
CA HIS A 190 -12.18 28.26 5.50
C HIS A 190 -13.02 26.99 5.32
N VAL A 191 -14.09 27.07 4.52
CA VAL A 191 -14.98 25.94 4.22
C VAL A 191 -14.21 24.81 3.54
N TYR A 192 -13.38 25.13 2.54
CA TYR A 192 -12.51 24.15 1.88
C TYR A 192 -11.53 23.50 2.86
N PHE A 193 -10.88 24.30 3.73
CA PHE A 193 -9.96 23.80 4.75
C PHE A 193 -10.63 22.86 5.76
N LEU A 194 -11.81 23.24 6.26
CA LEU A 194 -12.61 22.43 7.18
C LEU A 194 -13.01 21.12 6.52
N TRP A 195 -13.63 21.19 5.34
CA TRP A 195 -14.05 20.02 4.58
C TRP A 195 -12.88 19.07 4.33
N PHE A 196 -11.76 19.58 3.83
CA PHE A 196 -10.57 18.77 3.57
C PHE A 196 -10.13 18.02 4.83
N ASN A 197 -10.10 18.68 5.99
CA ASN A 197 -9.72 18.03 7.23
C ASN A 197 -10.75 17.02 7.74
N MET A 198 -12.05 17.29 7.55
CA MET A 198 -13.12 16.37 7.90
C MET A 198 -13.18 15.15 6.99
N SER A 199 -12.79 15.26 5.71
CA SER A 199 -12.76 14.14 4.75
C SER A 199 -11.82 12.98 5.15
N PHE A 200 -11.01 13.16 6.20
CA PHE A 200 -10.14 12.14 6.77
C PHE A 200 -10.60 11.65 8.15
N ILE A 201 -11.78 12.06 8.61
CA ILE A 201 -12.39 11.61 9.87
C ILE A 201 -13.49 10.63 9.47
N ASN A 202 -13.34 9.35 9.82
CA ASN A 202 -14.28 8.30 9.41
C ASN A 202 -15.63 8.44 10.12
N GLU A 203 -15.63 9.12 11.27
CA GLU A 203 -16.78 9.36 12.13
C GLU A 203 -17.68 10.51 11.64
N ILE A 204 -17.30 11.21 10.56
CA ILE A 204 -18.11 12.26 9.92
C ILE A 204 -18.41 11.85 8.46
N PRO A 205 -19.09 10.70 8.20
CA PRO A 205 -19.28 10.18 6.86
C PRO A 205 -20.17 11.09 5.99
N GLU A 206 -21.04 11.88 6.62
CA GLU A 206 -21.98 12.79 5.94
C GLU A 206 -21.30 13.98 5.27
N ILE A 207 -19.99 14.16 5.44
CA ILE A 207 -19.22 15.27 4.85
C ILE A 207 -18.68 14.96 3.45
N MET A 208 -18.82 13.72 2.99
CA MET A 208 -18.42 13.32 1.65
C MET A 208 -19.57 13.54 0.65
N PRO A 209 -19.25 13.68 -0.66
CA PRO A 209 -20.28 13.70 -1.69
C PRO A 209 -21.19 12.46 -1.61
N SER A 210 -22.47 12.67 -1.90
CA SER A 210 -23.47 11.62 -2.02
C SER A 210 -23.26 10.78 -3.29
N ASP A 211 -24.02 9.69 -3.43
CA ASP A 211 -23.97 8.87 -4.66
C ASP A 211 -24.44 9.67 -5.89
N GLU A 212 -25.39 10.60 -5.72
CA GLU A 212 -25.83 11.53 -6.79
C GLU A 212 -24.71 12.50 -7.19
N ASP A 213 -23.98 13.04 -6.21
CA ASP A 213 -22.81 13.89 -6.47
C ASP A 213 -21.71 13.12 -7.20
N PHE A 214 -21.53 11.83 -6.88
CA PHE A 214 -20.55 10.99 -7.54
C PHE A 214 -20.92 10.68 -8.98
N GLU A 215 -22.19 10.47 -9.30
CA GLU A 215 -22.64 10.35 -10.69
C GLU A 215 -22.43 11.66 -11.47
N GLU A 216 -22.69 12.82 -10.83
CA GLU A 216 -22.38 14.12 -11.40
C GLU A 216 -20.88 14.25 -11.70
N LEU A 217 -20.02 13.94 -10.72
CA LEU A 217 -18.56 13.97 -10.89
C LEU A 217 -18.11 13.01 -12.00
N LYS A 218 -18.62 11.79 -12.02
CA LYS A 218 -18.31 10.76 -13.01
C LYS A 218 -18.64 11.24 -14.43
N SER A 219 -19.74 11.98 -14.61
CA SER A 219 -20.11 12.54 -15.92
C SER A 219 -19.07 13.51 -16.49
N ARG A 220 -18.26 14.14 -15.62
CA ARG A 220 -17.22 15.12 -15.97
C ARG A 220 -15.83 14.50 -16.22
N LEU A 221 -15.67 13.20 -15.95
CA LEU A 221 -14.41 12.49 -16.13
C LEU A 221 -14.17 12.10 -17.60
N ASP A 222 -12.91 11.86 -17.94
CA ASP A 222 -12.53 11.40 -19.27
C ASP A 222 -13.14 10.00 -19.53
N GLU A 223 -13.52 9.72 -20.79
CA GLU A 223 -14.17 8.45 -21.17
C GLU A 223 -13.39 7.20 -20.71
N ASP A 224 -12.07 7.23 -20.83
CA ASP A 224 -11.23 6.11 -20.40
C ASP A 224 -11.31 5.87 -18.88
N THR A 225 -11.40 6.95 -18.09
CA THR A 225 -11.54 6.88 -16.63
C THR A 225 -12.92 6.38 -16.24
N ARG A 226 -13.98 6.87 -16.89
CA ARG A 226 -15.36 6.38 -16.67
C ARG A 226 -15.47 4.88 -16.93
N ARG A 227 -14.94 4.41 -18.06
CA ARG A 227 -14.93 2.98 -18.41
C ARG A 227 -14.17 2.13 -17.38
N LYS A 228 -13.06 2.63 -16.85
CA LYS A 228 -12.30 1.93 -15.79
C LYS A 228 -13.07 1.86 -14.47
N LEU A 229 -13.80 2.92 -14.11
CA LEU A 229 -14.69 2.93 -12.95
C LEU A 229 -15.85 1.94 -13.14
N GLU A 230 -16.46 1.91 -14.33
CA GLU A 230 -17.59 1.03 -14.67
C GLU A 230 -17.21 -0.46 -14.67
N ALA A 231 -15.95 -0.79 -14.91
CA ALA A 231 -15.47 -2.15 -14.82
C ALA A 231 -15.45 -2.71 -13.38
N GLU A 232 -15.49 -1.85 -12.35
CA GLU A 232 -15.34 -2.23 -10.94
C GLU A 232 -16.39 -1.48 -10.06
N PRO A 233 -17.70 -1.76 -10.23
CA PRO A 233 -18.79 -0.99 -9.62
C PRO A 233 -18.70 -0.91 -8.08
N GLU A 234 -18.31 -2.01 -7.43
CA GLU A 234 -18.18 -2.07 -5.96
C GLU A 234 -17.07 -1.17 -5.41
N ARG A 235 -16.13 -0.73 -6.27
CA ARG A 235 -14.96 0.08 -5.87
C ARG A 235 -15.06 1.54 -6.31
N GLN A 236 -16.07 1.90 -7.10
CA GLN A 236 -16.18 3.22 -7.72
C GLN A 236 -16.09 4.34 -6.70
N ARG A 237 -16.88 4.25 -5.63
CA ARG A 237 -16.90 5.25 -4.56
C ARG A 237 -15.53 5.47 -3.93
N GLY A 238 -14.89 4.38 -3.51
CA GLY A 238 -13.55 4.45 -2.91
C GLY A 238 -12.50 5.07 -3.85
N VAL A 239 -12.60 4.81 -5.16
CA VAL A 239 -11.70 5.44 -6.15
C VAL A 239 -11.98 6.91 -6.30
N LEU A 240 -13.26 7.30 -6.44
CA LEU A 240 -13.63 8.69 -6.60
C LEU A 240 -13.16 9.51 -5.39
N GLU A 241 -13.35 8.99 -4.17
CA GLU A 241 -12.81 9.58 -2.95
C GLU A 241 -11.27 9.70 -2.99
N ALA A 242 -10.57 8.66 -3.46
CA ALA A 242 -9.11 8.70 -3.62
C ALA A 242 -8.67 9.71 -4.69
N MET A 243 -9.39 9.81 -5.82
CA MET A 243 -9.15 10.79 -6.88
C MET A 243 -9.38 12.22 -6.39
N MET A 244 -10.44 12.47 -5.62
CA MET A 244 -10.70 13.77 -4.99
C MET A 244 -9.55 14.18 -4.07
N ARG A 245 -9.10 13.27 -3.19
CA ARG A 245 -7.93 13.52 -2.34
C ARG A 245 -6.69 13.79 -3.19
N ALA A 246 -6.45 13.00 -4.23
CA ALA A 246 -5.32 13.21 -5.14
C ALA A 246 -5.41 14.55 -5.88
N ALA A 247 -6.60 14.98 -6.30
CA ALA A 247 -6.84 16.27 -6.94
C ALA A 247 -6.44 17.42 -6.01
N ILE A 248 -6.86 17.36 -4.75
CA ILE A 248 -6.45 18.31 -3.71
C ILE A 248 -4.93 18.35 -3.54
N PHE A 249 -4.30 17.19 -3.35
CA PHE A 249 -2.84 17.11 -3.22
C PHE A 249 -2.13 17.58 -4.48
N SER A 250 -2.68 17.36 -5.67
CA SER A 250 -2.07 17.80 -6.94
C SER A 250 -1.97 19.32 -7.04
N LYS A 251 -2.94 20.06 -6.46
CA LYS A 251 -2.88 21.52 -6.39
C LYS A 251 -1.80 21.99 -5.42
N TYR A 252 -1.63 21.31 -4.28
CA TYR A 252 -0.54 21.60 -3.34
C TYR A 252 0.84 21.22 -3.86
N HIS A 253 0.91 20.20 -4.73
CA HIS A 253 2.14 19.76 -5.39
C HIS A 253 2.30 20.36 -6.79
N ARG A 254 1.54 21.42 -7.13
CA ARG A 254 1.82 22.17 -8.36
C ARG A 254 3.29 22.56 -8.30
N ARG A 255 4.02 22.11 -9.34
CA ARG A 255 5.40 22.52 -9.60
C ARG A 255 5.39 24.04 -9.51
N GLU A 256 5.94 24.55 -8.42
CA GLU A 256 5.88 25.97 -8.12
C GLU A 256 6.51 26.69 -9.30
N GLU A 257 5.80 27.66 -9.88
CA GLU A 257 6.38 28.44 -10.97
C GLU A 257 7.67 29.06 -10.44
N ASP A 258 8.75 28.96 -11.21
CA ASP A 258 10.08 29.42 -10.76
C ASP A 258 10.04 30.88 -10.28
N ALA A 259 9.09 31.67 -10.79
CA ALA A 259 8.79 33.03 -10.34
C ALA A 259 8.29 33.13 -8.87
N GLU A 260 7.46 32.20 -8.39
CA GLU A 260 7.03 32.16 -6.99
C GLU A 260 8.15 31.71 -6.06
N LEU A 261 8.95 30.73 -6.49
CA LEU A 261 10.12 30.28 -5.74
C LEU A 261 11.17 31.38 -5.61
N GLN A 262 11.38 32.17 -6.67
CA GLN A 262 12.22 33.35 -6.63
C GLN A 262 11.70 34.40 -5.64
N LYS A 263 10.39 34.71 -5.67
CA LYS A 263 9.78 35.63 -4.70
C LYS A 263 9.96 35.12 -3.26
N PHE A 264 9.74 33.83 -3.03
CA PHE A 264 9.95 33.22 -1.72
C PHE A 264 11.41 33.27 -1.28
N TYR A 265 12.36 32.96 -2.16
CA TYR A 265 13.79 33.04 -1.87
C TYR A 265 14.18 34.42 -1.36
N LEU A 266 13.62 35.49 -1.94
CA LEU A 266 13.86 36.86 -1.49
C LEU A 266 13.38 37.13 -0.05
N THR A 267 12.34 36.43 0.41
CA THR A 267 11.79 36.55 1.78
C THR A 267 12.60 35.79 2.84
N LEU A 268 13.50 34.88 2.43
CA LEU A 268 14.37 34.15 3.37
C LEU A 268 15.38 35.09 4.01
N ASP A 269 15.81 34.76 5.23
CA ASP A 269 16.91 35.48 5.87
C ASP A 269 18.25 35.21 5.17
N GLU A 270 19.21 36.14 5.34
CA GLU A 270 20.51 36.08 4.65
C GLU A 270 21.32 34.83 5.02
N LYS A 271 21.18 34.34 6.26
CA LYS A 271 21.87 33.12 6.68
C LYS A 271 21.34 31.92 5.89
N ARG A 272 20.03 31.80 5.74
CA ARG A 272 19.42 30.70 5.00
C ARG A 272 19.68 30.80 3.49
N LYS A 273 19.64 32.01 2.93
CA LYS A 273 20.05 32.25 1.53
C LYS A 273 21.47 31.79 1.27
N ALA A 274 22.40 32.08 2.19
CA ALA A 274 23.79 31.64 2.11
C ALA A 274 23.93 30.12 2.24
N GLU A 275 23.19 29.47 3.14
CA GLU A 275 23.17 28.00 3.27
C GLU A 275 22.68 27.32 1.98
N LEU A 276 21.60 27.84 1.38
CA LEU A 276 21.08 27.32 0.11
C LEU A 276 22.09 27.53 -1.03
N ALA A 277 22.79 28.66 -1.08
CA ALA A 277 23.79 28.97 -2.12
C ALA A 277 25.02 28.03 -2.11
N LEU A 278 25.26 27.31 -1.01
CA LEU A 278 26.33 26.30 -0.92
C LEU A 278 25.92 24.93 -1.50
N LEU A 279 24.64 24.72 -1.80
CA LEU A 279 24.14 23.46 -2.36
C LEU A 279 24.40 23.38 -3.87
N SER A 280 24.43 22.14 -4.40
CA SER A 280 24.41 21.95 -5.86
C SER A 280 23.09 22.47 -6.44
N PRO A 281 23.02 22.84 -7.74
CA PRO A 281 21.79 23.37 -8.35
C PRO A 281 20.55 22.49 -8.16
N GLU A 282 20.72 21.17 -8.27
CA GLU A 282 19.65 20.18 -8.07
C GLU A 282 19.16 20.18 -6.60
N ARG A 283 20.09 20.21 -5.64
CA ARG A 283 19.78 20.23 -4.20
C ARG A 283 19.22 21.58 -3.75
N TYR A 284 19.71 22.67 -4.32
CA TYR A 284 19.19 24.02 -4.10
C TYR A 284 17.71 24.08 -4.44
N ASP A 285 17.35 23.61 -5.63
CA ASP A 285 15.98 23.62 -6.13
C ASP A 285 15.07 22.69 -5.32
N GLU A 286 15.55 21.48 -4.98
CA GLU A 286 14.83 20.56 -4.09
C GLU A 286 14.56 21.16 -2.70
N GLU A 287 15.58 21.72 -2.05
CA GLU A 287 15.48 22.28 -0.69
C GLU A 287 14.64 23.56 -0.69
N LEU A 288 14.82 24.46 -1.65
CA LEU A 288 14.03 25.68 -1.76
C LEU A 288 12.54 25.35 -1.91
N ARG A 289 12.21 24.40 -2.78
CA ARG A 289 10.83 23.91 -2.93
C ARG A 289 10.32 23.21 -1.68
N ALA A 290 11.15 22.42 -1.00
CA ALA A 290 10.77 21.77 0.25
C ALA A 290 10.47 22.80 1.36
N GLU A 291 11.25 23.87 1.45
CA GLU A 291 10.99 24.96 2.39
C GLU A 291 9.77 25.79 2.01
N TYR A 292 9.58 26.10 0.73
CA TYR A 292 8.38 26.76 0.24
C TYR A 292 7.13 25.95 0.60
N ARG A 293 7.12 24.65 0.31
CA ARG A 293 6.02 23.75 0.70
C ARG A 293 5.85 23.64 2.19
N ARG A 294 6.92 23.71 2.98
CA ARG A 294 6.82 23.70 4.45
C ARG A 294 6.18 24.99 4.94
N GLU A 295 6.54 26.13 4.37
CA GLU A 295 6.00 27.44 4.77
C GLU A 295 4.55 27.62 4.33
N LYS A 296 4.24 27.33 3.05
CA LYS A 296 2.86 27.30 2.54
C LYS A 296 2.04 26.21 3.22
N GLY A 297 2.62 25.04 3.42
CA GLY A 297 2.00 23.93 4.12
C GLY A 297 1.70 24.26 5.58
N LYS A 298 2.46 25.12 6.26
CA LYS A 298 2.11 25.58 7.62
C LYS A 298 0.78 26.33 7.68
N GLN A 299 0.38 26.96 6.57
CA GLN A 299 -0.92 27.63 6.46
C GLN A 299 -2.08 26.62 6.39
N PHE A 300 -1.85 25.41 5.86
CA PHE A 300 -2.88 24.39 5.65
C PHE A 300 -2.80 23.17 6.59
N PHE A 301 -1.65 22.90 7.20
CA PHE A 301 -1.41 21.72 8.05
C PHE A 301 -0.86 22.10 9.44
N GLY A 302 -0.78 23.40 9.75
CA GLY A 302 -0.15 23.92 10.96
C GLY A 302 1.35 23.61 11.02
N LYS A 303 1.95 23.55 12.22
CA LYS A 303 3.40 23.30 12.38
C LYS A 303 3.85 21.87 11.96
N ARG A 304 2.97 21.04 11.41
CA ARG A 304 3.33 19.70 10.95
C ARG A 304 3.78 19.75 9.49
N PRO A 305 4.92 19.13 9.15
CA PRO A 305 5.28 18.98 7.74
C PRO A 305 4.20 18.16 7.01
N PRO A 306 3.85 18.51 5.76
CA PRO A 306 2.93 17.71 4.96
C PRO A 306 3.53 16.31 4.83
N GLY A 307 2.88 15.33 5.47
CA GLY A 307 3.29 13.94 5.34
C GLY A 307 3.03 13.43 3.93
N PRO A 308 3.70 12.35 3.49
CA PRO A 308 3.31 11.66 2.28
C PRO A 308 1.81 11.30 2.37
N PRO A 309 1.07 11.38 1.25
CA PRO A 309 -0.35 11.10 1.26
C PRO A 309 -0.63 9.71 1.84
N PRO A 310 -1.81 9.46 2.44
CA PRO A 310 -2.08 8.22 3.17
C PRO A 310 -1.74 6.94 2.40
N TRP A 311 -1.96 6.91 1.08
CA TRP A 311 -1.66 5.78 0.20
C TRP A 311 -0.16 5.56 -0.09
N ALA A 312 0.70 6.50 0.29
CA ALA A 312 2.16 6.40 0.13
C ALA A 312 2.88 5.99 1.44
N ARG A 313 2.16 5.92 2.57
CA ARG A 313 2.76 5.60 3.89
C ARG A 313 3.11 4.13 4.09
N ASP A 314 2.46 3.22 3.36
CA ASP A 314 2.61 1.78 3.59
C ASP A 314 3.66 1.09 2.70
N ARG A 315 4.32 1.84 1.81
CA ARG A 315 5.30 1.28 0.88
C ARG A 315 6.64 0.95 1.53
N ASP A 316 6.98 1.65 2.60
CA ASP A 316 8.17 1.37 3.40
C ASP A 316 7.75 0.53 4.60
N GLY A 317 7.78 -0.80 4.46
CA GLY A 317 7.59 -1.78 5.54
C GLY A 317 8.66 -1.72 6.65
N ARG A 318 9.11 -0.51 7.01
CA ARG A 318 10.07 -0.16 8.07
C ARG A 318 9.40 0.63 9.20
N ARG A 319 8.18 0.27 9.59
CA ARG A 319 7.81 0.33 11.02
C ARG A 319 8.14 -1.05 11.56
N GLY A 320 9.30 -1.27 12.16
CA GLY A 320 9.71 -0.54 13.35
C GLY A 320 8.90 -1.10 14.51
N ASP A 321 9.23 -2.34 14.87
CA ASP A 321 9.14 -2.91 16.22
C ASP A 321 8.90 -1.84 17.27
N GLY A 322 7.74 -1.90 17.92
CA GLY A 322 7.17 -0.89 18.82
C GLY A 322 7.97 -0.62 20.09
N ARG A 323 9.22 -0.18 19.97
CA ARG A 323 9.95 0.51 21.03
C ARG A 323 9.77 2.00 20.84
N GLY A 324 8.63 2.51 21.29
CA GLY A 324 8.46 3.94 21.52
C GLY A 324 9.52 4.44 22.52
N PRO A 325 10.14 5.60 22.30
CA PRO A 325 10.98 6.25 23.29
C PRO A 325 10.08 7.11 24.18
N GLY A 326 9.79 6.66 25.41
CA GLY A 326 8.98 7.47 26.31
C GLY A 326 8.61 6.81 27.63
N ASP A 327 9.60 6.45 28.45
CA ASP A 327 9.44 6.50 29.91
C ASP A 327 10.81 6.68 30.57
N ARG A 328 11.27 7.93 30.58
CA ARG A 328 12.25 8.42 31.54
C ARG A 328 11.66 9.68 32.17
N GLY A 329 10.93 9.45 33.25
CA GLY A 329 10.57 10.46 34.24
C GLY A 329 11.19 10.11 35.60
N PRO A 330 11.57 11.10 36.43
CA PRO A 330 12.65 10.99 37.38
C PRO A 330 12.17 10.86 38.82
N GLY A 331 12.86 10.08 39.64
CA GLY A 331 12.73 10.14 41.10
C GLY A 331 12.61 8.78 41.75
N GLY A 332 13.65 8.38 42.47
CA GLY A 332 13.66 7.13 43.23
C GLY A 332 15.01 6.89 43.89
N ARG A 333 15.42 7.81 44.77
CA ARG A 333 16.45 7.53 45.78
C ARG A 333 15.99 6.35 46.63
N GLY A 334 16.79 5.31 46.67
CA GLY A 334 16.78 4.29 47.72
C GLY A 334 18.22 3.83 47.96
N PRO A 335 18.82 4.10 49.12
CA PRO A 335 20.12 3.57 49.50
C PRO A 335 19.98 2.23 50.23
N ASP A 336 21.13 1.58 50.40
CA ASP A 336 21.41 0.48 51.33
C ASP A 336 21.25 -0.96 50.81
N GLY A 337 22.36 -1.71 50.86
CA GLY A 337 22.33 -3.15 50.62
C GLY A 337 23.67 -3.79 50.24
N ARG A 338 24.65 -3.75 51.14
CA ARG A 338 25.93 -4.46 51.02
C ARG A 338 25.75 -5.98 51.16
N GLY A 339 26.64 -6.73 50.51
CA GLY A 339 27.01 -8.12 50.80
C GLY A 339 26.80 -9.01 49.59
N GLY A 340 27.77 -9.68 49.00
CA GLY A 340 29.11 -10.11 49.40
C GLY A 340 29.44 -11.32 48.48
N PRO A 341 30.73 -11.63 48.24
CA PRO A 341 31.15 -12.52 47.16
C PRO A 341 31.28 -13.98 47.65
N ASP A 342 31.03 -14.97 46.78
CA ASP A 342 31.84 -16.21 46.69
C ASP A 342 31.28 -17.27 45.73
N ARG A 343 32.19 -18.14 45.29
CA ARG A 343 32.08 -19.33 44.40
C ARG A 343 32.37 -19.02 42.94
N GLY A 344 33.55 -19.31 42.38
CA GLY A 344 34.51 -20.37 42.71
C GLY A 344 34.04 -21.69 42.07
N GLY A 345 34.66 -22.06 40.94
CA GLY A 345 34.35 -23.29 40.23
C GLY A 345 35.22 -23.49 38.99
N ARG A 346 36.47 -23.92 39.22
CA ARG A 346 37.39 -24.48 38.22
C ARG A 346 36.85 -25.79 37.64
N GLY A 347 37.11 -26.05 36.36
CA GLY A 347 37.24 -27.42 35.84
C GLY A 347 37.38 -27.48 34.31
N PRO A 348 38.24 -28.34 33.74
CA PRO A 348 39.02 -27.98 32.55
C PRO A 348 38.84 -28.91 31.32
N ASP A 349 39.51 -28.50 30.24
CA ASP A 349 40.19 -29.30 29.21
C ASP A 349 39.48 -29.82 27.94
N ARG A 350 40.21 -29.58 26.82
CA ARG A 350 40.28 -30.27 25.51
C ARG A 350 39.18 -29.89 24.49
N ARG A 351 39.48 -29.43 23.26
CA ARG A 351 40.54 -29.81 22.30
C ARG A 351 40.83 -28.68 21.28
N PRO A 352 42.01 -28.67 20.64
CA PRO A 352 42.36 -27.79 19.54
C PRO A 352 41.96 -28.42 18.19
N GLY A 353 41.43 -27.60 17.28
CA GLY A 353 41.15 -27.99 15.91
C GLY A 353 41.21 -26.75 15.03
N GLY A 354 42.40 -26.52 14.45
CA GLY A 354 42.58 -25.51 13.42
C GLY A 354 41.79 -25.89 12.18
N MET A 355 41.17 -24.90 11.55
CA MET A 355 40.85 -24.97 10.13
C MET A 355 41.31 -23.68 9.47
N GLU A 356 42.04 -23.94 8.40
CA GLU A 356 42.63 -23.04 7.44
C GLU A 356 41.69 -21.91 7.02
N ARG A 357 42.28 -20.73 6.99
CA ARG A 357 41.69 -19.52 6.42
C ARG A 357 42.09 -19.48 4.95
N ASP A 358 41.36 -20.24 4.13
CA ASP A 358 41.52 -20.18 2.68
C ASP A 358 40.89 -18.89 2.12
N GLU A 359 41.79 -18.10 1.56
CA GLU A 359 41.70 -17.46 0.26
C GLU A 359 40.49 -16.57 -0.04
N ARG A 360 40.80 -15.28 0.09
CA ARG A 360 40.19 -14.15 -0.63
C ARG A 360 39.91 -14.52 -2.10
N GLY A 361 38.64 -14.74 -2.40
CA GLY A 361 38.13 -14.67 -3.76
C GLY A 361 38.38 -13.28 -4.35
N MET A 362 39.28 -13.22 -5.33
CA MET A 362 39.56 -12.05 -6.13
C MET A 362 38.28 -11.53 -6.80
N ARG A 363 37.97 -10.25 -6.58
CA ARG A 363 37.02 -9.51 -7.42
C ARG A 363 37.65 -9.34 -8.80
N ARG A 364 36.96 -9.83 -9.83
CA ARG A 364 37.27 -9.57 -11.24
C ARG A 364 37.25 -8.05 -11.49
N PRO A 365 38.18 -7.49 -12.27
CA PRO A 365 38.08 -6.11 -12.74
C PRO A 365 36.95 -6.02 -13.78
N MET A 366 36.05 -5.07 -13.58
CA MET A 366 35.05 -4.68 -14.58
C MET A 366 35.76 -4.07 -15.80
N PRO A 367 35.32 -4.37 -17.03
CA PRO A 367 35.87 -3.70 -18.21
C PRO A 367 35.49 -2.21 -18.19
N ALA A 368 36.47 -1.36 -18.45
CA ALA A 368 36.29 0.08 -18.57
C ALA A 368 35.29 0.40 -19.70
N GLU A 369 34.16 1.01 -19.34
CA GLU A 369 33.29 1.67 -20.30
C GLU A 369 34.06 2.85 -20.90
N ARG A 370 34.28 2.79 -22.21
CA ARG A 370 34.84 3.88 -23.01
C ARG A 370 33.83 5.03 -23.00
N ILE A 371 34.15 6.06 -22.25
CA ILE A 371 33.53 7.38 -22.39
C ILE A 371 33.97 7.92 -23.76
N THR A 372 33.08 7.91 -24.74
CA THR A 372 33.25 8.65 -25.99
C THR A 372 33.05 10.16 -25.71
N PRO A 373 33.97 11.03 -26.14
CA PRO A 373 33.79 12.47 -26.03
C PRO A 373 32.64 12.96 -26.94
N PRO A 374 31.94 14.05 -26.58
CA PRO A 374 30.88 14.62 -27.39
C PRO A 374 31.44 15.18 -28.71
N MET A 375 30.76 14.85 -29.81
CA MET A 375 31.04 15.41 -31.13
C MET A 375 30.78 16.92 -31.14
N PRO A 376 31.57 17.71 -31.89
CA PRO A 376 31.37 19.15 -32.02
C PRO A 376 30.07 19.46 -32.76
N MET A 377 29.36 20.46 -32.25
CA MET A 377 28.20 21.09 -32.87
C MET A 377 28.59 21.66 -34.23
N ASN A 378 27.92 21.22 -35.28
CA ASN A 378 28.08 21.81 -36.61
C ASN A 378 27.26 23.10 -36.66
N GLU A 379 27.96 24.22 -36.84
CA GLU A 379 27.42 25.50 -37.23
C GLU A 379 26.81 25.44 -38.63
N THR A 380 25.87 26.38 -38.83
CA THR A 380 25.46 27.03 -40.09
C THR A 380 24.82 26.20 -41.20
N SER A 381 23.55 26.51 -41.46
CA SER A 381 23.06 26.85 -42.80
C SER A 381 21.72 27.59 -42.67
N ASP A 382 21.76 28.92 -42.87
CA ASP A 382 20.62 29.70 -43.36
C ASP A 382 20.09 29.10 -44.68
N PRO A 383 18.79 29.27 -44.97
CA PRO A 383 18.51 30.14 -46.11
C PRO A 383 17.33 31.11 -45.89
N THR A 384 17.65 32.38 -46.19
CA THR A 384 16.94 33.40 -46.99
C THR A 384 15.39 33.40 -47.06
N PRO A 385 14.76 34.58 -46.90
CA PRO A 385 13.30 34.74 -46.91
C PRO A 385 12.71 34.81 -48.31
N GLU A 386 11.64 34.04 -48.56
CA GLU A 386 10.73 34.26 -49.67
C GLU A 386 9.79 35.44 -49.37
N THR A 387 9.68 36.30 -50.37
CA THR A 387 8.83 37.50 -50.42
C THR A 387 7.40 37.12 -50.81
N PRO A 388 6.38 37.92 -50.45
CA PRO A 388 4.99 37.59 -50.70
C PRO A 388 4.55 38.04 -52.10
N GLU A 389 3.97 37.12 -52.87
CA GLU A 389 3.27 37.42 -54.11
C GLU A 389 1.79 37.72 -53.78
N LYS A 390 1.42 38.98 -53.97
CA LYS A 390 0.04 39.49 -53.98
C LYS A 390 -0.07 40.34 -55.24
N ASP A 391 -0.94 39.94 -56.16
CA ASP A 391 -1.89 40.79 -56.92
C ASP A 391 -2.30 40.10 -58.23
N GLY A 392 -3.62 40.07 -58.49
CA GLY A 392 -4.14 39.81 -59.84
C GLY A 392 -5.52 39.13 -59.89
N ASP A 393 -6.57 39.96 -59.82
CA ASP A 393 -7.95 39.84 -60.34
C ASP A 393 -8.90 38.71 -59.89
#